data_AF-A0A8J6E7K1-F1
#
_entry.id   AF-A0A8J6E7K1-F1
#
_cell.length_a   1.000
_cell.length_b   1.000
_cell.length_c   1.000
_cell.angle_alpha   90.00
_cell.angle_beta   90.00
_cell.angle_gamma   90.00
#
_symmetry.space_group_name_H-M   'P 1'
#
loop_
_entity.id
_entity.type
_entity.pdbx_description
1 polymer ?
#
loop_
_entity_poly.entity_id
_entity_poly.type
_entity_poly.pdbx_seq_one_letter_code
_entity_poly.pdbx_strand_id
1 'polypeptide(L)'
;NLELLEKGCSNLNKQIENATMFGVPVVVAVNAFKTDTQAELDLVCRLAKDAGAFDAVKCTHWADGGKGAVDLGRAVQNASLAQS
;
A
#
# COMPACT_ATOMS: atom_id res chain seq x y z
N ASN A 1 -10.99 15.01 -6.99
CA ASN A 1 -10.16 13.86 -6.58
C ASN A 1 -9.39 14.08 -5.28
N LEU A 2 -8.83 15.26 -5.03
CA LEU A 2 -8.07 15.54 -3.79
C LEU A 2 -8.84 15.25 -2.49
N GLU A 3 -10.11 15.64 -2.35
CA GLU A 3 -10.90 15.31 -1.14
C GLU A 3 -11.11 13.79 -0.94
N LEU A 4 -11.29 13.02 -2.02
CA LEU A 4 -11.39 11.56 -1.93
C LEU A 4 -10.05 10.95 -1.56
N LEU A 5 -8.95 11.53 -2.07
CA LEU A 5 -7.60 11.14 -1.71
C LEU A 5 -7.32 11.43 -0.23
N GLU A 6 -7.64 12.63 0.27
CA GLU A 6 -7.46 13.02 1.67
C GLU A 6 -8.29 12.15 2.62
N LYS A 7 -9.58 11.95 2.32
CA LYS A 7 -10.44 11.04 3.12
C LYS A 7 -9.93 9.60 3.05
N GLY A 8 -9.51 9.15 1.87
CA GLY A 8 -8.91 7.84 1.67
C GLY A 8 -7.63 7.66 2.48
N CYS A 9 -6.77 8.69 2.52
CA CYS A 9 -5.51 8.69 3.26
C CYS A 9 -5.76 8.70 4.77
N SER A 10 -6.72 9.49 5.27
CA SER A 10 -7.07 9.46 6.69
C SER A 10 -7.56 8.08 7.13
N ASN A 11 -8.39 7.42 6.33
CA ASN A 11 -8.86 6.07 6.62
C ASN A 11 -7.72 5.05 6.53
N LEU A 12 -6.88 5.14 5.48
CA LEU A 12 -5.72 4.27 5.29
C LEU A 12 -4.75 4.37 6.47
N ASN A 13 -4.42 5.58 6.89
CA ASN A 13 -3.52 5.82 8.02
C ASN A 13 -4.06 5.18 9.29
N LYS A 14 -5.36 5.32 9.57
CA LYS A 14 -5.96 4.73 10.77
C LYS A 14 -5.92 3.20 10.73
N GLN A 15 -6.12 2.60 9.56
CA GLN A 15 -6.02 1.15 9.40
C GLN A 15 -4.59 0.64 9.56
N ILE A 16 -3.60 1.37 9.06
CA ILE A 16 -2.18 1.05 9.24
C ILE A 16 -1.83 1.13 10.73
N GLU A 17 -2.18 2.23 11.40
CA GLU A 17 -1.97 2.41 12.84
C GLU A 17 -2.59 1.24 13.62
N ASN A 18 -3.85 0.90 13.32
CA ASN A 18 -4.54 -0.22 13.97
C ASN A 18 -3.83 -1.56 13.73
N ALA A 19 -3.39 -1.85 12.51
CA ALA A 19 -2.71 -3.09 12.19
C ALA A 19 -1.31 -3.18 12.83
N THR A 20 -0.56 -2.06 12.87
CA THR A 20 0.75 -2.00 13.53
C THR A 20 0.66 -2.21 15.05
N MET A 21 -0.44 -1.83 15.70
CA MET A 21 -0.67 -2.10 17.13
C MET A 21 -0.69 -3.60 17.47
N PHE A 22 -0.96 -4.49 16.50
CA PHE A 22 -0.89 -5.94 16.70
C PHE A 22 0.55 -6.49 16.61
N GLY A 23 1.56 -5.64 16.39
CA GLY A 23 2.96 -6.04 16.31
C GLY A 23 3.34 -6.75 15.00
N VAL A 24 2.50 -6.63 13.96
CA VAL A 24 2.75 -7.24 12.65
C VAL A 24 3.17 -6.18 11.62
N PRO A 25 4.16 -6.48 10.76
CA PRO A 25 4.56 -5.58 9.68
C PRO A 25 3.42 -5.49 8.65
N VAL A 26 3.00 -4.26 8.37
CA VAL A 26 1.85 -3.98 7.48
C VAL A 26 2.37 -3.71 6.07
N VAL A 27 1.86 -4.44 5.08
CA VAL A 27 2.11 -4.18 3.66
C VAL A 27 0.82 -3.68 3.01
N VAL A 28 0.88 -2.50 2.38
CA VAL A 28 -0.28 -1.88 1.72
C VAL A 28 -0.22 -2.14 0.22
N ALA A 29 -1.26 -2.76 -0.33
CA ALA A 29 -1.45 -2.91 -1.77
C ALA A 29 -2.28 -1.74 -2.31
N VAL A 30 -1.68 -0.93 -3.19
CA VAL A 30 -2.35 0.19 -3.86
C VAL A 30 -2.78 -0.25 -5.25
N ASN A 31 -4.07 -0.58 -5.40
CA ASN A 31 -4.61 -1.05 -6.67
C ASN A 31 -4.82 0.13 -7.62
N ALA A 32 -4.11 0.14 -8.75
CA ALA A 32 -4.23 1.20 -9.74
C ALA A 32 -5.47 1.00 -10.63
N PHE A 33 -6.29 2.04 -10.78
CA PHE A 33 -7.39 2.09 -11.76
C PHE A 33 -7.00 2.90 -13.00
N LYS A 34 -7.75 2.72 -14.10
CA LYS A 34 -7.46 3.36 -15.40
C LYS A 34 -7.42 4.89 -15.37
N THR A 35 -8.08 5.50 -14.40
CA THR A 35 -8.18 6.95 -14.24
C THR A 35 -7.13 7.54 -13.31
N ASP A 36 -6.39 6.69 -12.59
CA ASP A 36 -5.44 7.15 -11.59
C ASP A 36 -4.14 7.58 -12.26
N THR A 37 -3.60 8.69 -11.80
CA THR A 37 -2.30 9.17 -12.26
C THR A 37 -1.16 8.52 -11.48
N GLN A 38 0.02 8.42 -12.10
CA GLN A 38 1.21 7.92 -11.41
C GLN A 38 1.52 8.73 -10.14
N ALA A 39 1.27 10.04 -10.17
CA ALA A 39 1.48 10.94 -9.04
C ALA A 39 0.53 10.66 -7.86
N GLU A 40 -0.75 10.36 -8.14
CA GLU A 40 -1.71 9.97 -7.09
C GLU A 40 -1.30 8.64 -6.44
N LEU A 41 -0.91 7.64 -7.24
CA LEU A 41 -0.47 6.34 -6.73
C LEU A 41 0.80 6.46 -5.88
N ASP A 42 1.78 7.26 -6.34
CA ASP A 42 3.02 7.50 -5.59
C ASP A 42 2.78 8.27 -4.29
N LEU A 43 1.82 9.19 -4.29
CA LEU A 43 1.41 9.90 -3.09
C LEU A 43 0.78 8.95 -2.06
N VAL A 44 -0.13 8.07 -2.48
CA VAL A 44 -0.76 7.08 -1.59
C VAL A 44 0.28 6.11 -1.02
N CYS A 45 1.20 5.60 -1.85
CA CYS A 45 2.30 4.74 -1.38
C CYS A 45 3.18 5.45 -0.34
N ARG A 46 3.49 6.74 -0.54
CA ARG A 46 4.28 7.53 0.41
C ARG A 46 3.55 7.72 1.72
N LEU A 47 2.28 8.14 1.67
CA LEU A 47 1.48 8.38 2.88
C LEU A 47 1.28 7.09 3.69
N ALA A 48 1.12 5.94 3.03
CA ALA A 48 1.07 4.64 3.71
C ALA A 48 2.36 4.34 4.49
N LYS A 49 3.53 4.59 3.88
CA LYS A 49 4.84 4.40 4.53
C LYS A 49 5.04 5.38 5.69
N ASP A 50 4.67 6.64 5.49
CA ASP A 50 4.74 7.67 6.54
C ASP A 50 3.83 7.35 7.73
N ALA A 51 2.72 6.64 7.50
CA ALA A 51 1.82 6.15 8.53
C ALA A 51 2.32 4.88 9.27
N GLY A 52 3.47 4.34 8.89
CA GLY A 52 4.09 3.19 9.56
C GLY A 52 3.90 1.85 8.85
N ALA A 53 3.42 1.84 7.60
CA ALA A 53 3.45 0.60 6.81
C ALA A 53 4.91 0.19 6.54
N PHE A 54 5.18 -1.11 6.66
CA PHE A 54 6.48 -1.70 6.32
C PHE A 54 6.80 -1.48 4.83
N ASP A 55 5.80 -1.66 3.97
CA ASP A 55 5.92 -1.31 2.56
C ASP A 55 4.55 -0.95 1.96
N ALA A 56 4.59 -0.27 0.82
CA ALA A 56 3.40 0.07 0.05
C ALA A 56 3.69 -0.10 -1.44
N VAL A 57 2.94 -0.99 -2.09
CA VAL A 57 3.23 -1.46 -3.45
C VAL A 57 2.08 -1.15 -4.38
N LYS A 58 2.41 -0.54 -5.53
CA LYS A 58 1.47 -0.32 -6.64
C LYS A 58 1.18 -1.66 -7.31
N CYS A 59 -0.09 -2.01 -7.40
CA CYS A 59 -0.53 -3.29 -7.93
C CYS A 59 -1.33 -3.08 -9.22
N THR A 60 -0.78 -3.50 -10.37
CA THR A 60 -1.44 -3.44 -11.70
C THR A 60 -2.01 -4.78 -12.14
N HIS A 61 -2.05 -5.78 -11.25
CA HIS A 61 -2.58 -7.12 -11.47
C HIS A 61 -3.96 -7.22 -12.14
N TRP A 62 -4.81 -6.19 -12.04
CA TRP A 62 -6.06 -6.12 -12.79
C TRP A 62 -5.86 -5.98 -14.31
N ALA A 63 -4.80 -5.29 -14.74
CA ALA A 63 -4.42 -5.12 -16.15
C ALA A 63 -3.36 -6.15 -16.61
N ASP A 64 -2.40 -6.51 -15.75
CA ASP A 64 -1.22 -7.30 -16.11
C ASP A 64 -1.25 -8.75 -15.59
N GLY A 65 -2.34 -9.18 -14.93
CA GLY A 65 -2.44 -10.49 -14.29
C GLY A 65 -1.39 -10.70 -13.20
N GLY A 66 -0.92 -11.94 -13.01
CA GLY A 66 0.01 -12.29 -11.92
C GLY A 66 1.33 -11.50 -11.90
N LYS A 67 1.77 -10.92 -13.04
CA LYS A 67 2.96 -10.07 -13.09
C LYS A 67 2.82 -8.78 -12.28
N GLY A 68 1.61 -8.22 -12.25
CA GLY A 68 1.30 -6.99 -11.51
C GLY A 68 1.17 -7.18 -9.99
N ALA A 69 1.44 -8.40 -9.47
CA ALA A 69 1.44 -8.73 -8.05
C ALA A 69 2.81 -9.26 -7.55
N VAL A 70 3.82 -9.34 -8.42
CA VAL A 70 5.16 -9.87 -8.04
C VAL A 70 5.80 -9.02 -6.96
N ASP A 71 5.73 -7.69 -7.08
CA ASP A 71 6.32 -6.78 -6.10
C ASP A 71 5.59 -6.84 -4.77
N LEU A 72 4.26 -7.05 -4.79
CA LEU A 72 3.48 -7.28 -3.57
C LEU A 72 3.92 -8.59 -2.89
N GLY A 73 4.10 -9.66 -3.66
CA GLY A 73 4.60 -10.93 -3.15
C GLY A 73 5.99 -10.81 -2.50
N ARG A 74 6.90 -10.05 -3.12
CA ARG A 74 8.23 -9.75 -2.55
C ARG A 74 8.13 -8.93 -1.27
N ALA A 75 7.28 -7.91 -1.24
CA ALA A 75 7.08 -7.08 -0.05
C ALA A 75 6.53 -7.90 1.12
N VAL A 76 5.57 -8.80 0.87
CA VAL A 76 5.03 -9.72 1.90
C VAL A 76 6.10 -10.70 2.37
N GLN A 77 6.90 -11.26 1.46
CA GLN A 77 8.02 -12.13 1.84
C GLN A 77 9.01 -11.41 2.75
N ASN A 78 9.43 -10.19 2.38
CA ASN A 78 10.34 -9.38 3.18
C ASN A 78 9.75 -9.03 4.56
N ALA A 79 8.46 -8.67 4.61
CA ALA A 79 7.76 -8.40 5.86
C ALA A 79 7.74 -9.64 6.77
N SER A 80 7.51 -10.84 6.20
CA SER A 80 7.53 -12.08 6.98
C SER A 80 8.91 -12.45 7.53
N LEU A 81 9.98 -12.03 6.86
CA LEU A 81 11.36 -12.25 7.31
C LEU A 81 11.82 -11.21 8.33
N ALA A 82 11.25 -10.01 8.34
CA ALA A 82 11.60 -8.93 9.26
C ALA A 82 11.13 -9.17 10.72
N GLN A 83 10.30 -10.19 10.96
CA GLN A 83 9.91 -10.62 12.32
C GLN A 83 10.87 -11.67 12.94
N SER A 84 12.02 -11.94 12.32
CA SER A 84 13.03 -12.90 12.79
C SER A 84 14.14 -12.25 13.61
#